data_AF-A0A0G3CBV8-F1
#
_entry.id   AF-A0A0G3CBV8-F1
#
_cell.length_a   1.000
_cell.length_b   1.000
_cell.length_c   1.000
_cell.angle_alpha   90.00
_cell.angle_beta   90.00
_cell.angle_gamma   90.00
#
_symmetry.space_group_name_H-M   'P 1'
#
loop_
_entity.id
_entity.type
_entity.pdbx_description
1 polymer ?
#
loop_
_entity_poly.entity_id
_entity_poly.type
_entity_poly.pdbx_seq_one_letter_code
_entity_poly.pdbx_strand_id
1 'polypeptide(L)'
;MQDKIEKFVQLATVTAENQKGHFKGPVENDVYQFSAFPWITFTHISHTDFGNREKAQPIFDWGKYQEREDKFMMPFTVQVHHAFVDGIHIGKLAKKLQRYLDEV
;
A
#
# COMPACT_ATOMS: atom_id res chain seq x y z
N MET A 1 12.94 -2.60 -12.86
CA MET A 1 12.69 -1.78 -11.66
C MET A 1 13.27 -0.39 -11.94
N GLN A 2 12.57 0.69 -11.57
CA GLN A 2 13.12 2.05 -11.71
C GLN A 2 13.77 2.45 -10.38
N ASP A 3 15.06 2.76 -10.40
CA ASP A 3 15.83 3.00 -9.16
C ASP A 3 15.63 4.41 -8.57
N LYS A 4 14.98 5.31 -9.32
CA LYS A 4 14.67 6.68 -8.90
C LYS A 4 13.17 6.90 -8.84
N ILE A 5 12.69 7.53 -7.77
CA ILE A 5 11.26 7.75 -7.54
C ILE A 5 10.63 8.62 -8.64
N GLU A 6 11.35 9.61 -9.16
CA GLU A 6 10.85 10.49 -10.22
C GLU A 6 10.61 9.73 -11.52
N LYS A 7 11.53 8.82 -11.88
CA LYS A 7 11.38 7.94 -13.05
C LYS A 7 10.24 6.95 -12.86
N PHE A 8 10.10 6.41 -11.64
CA PHE A 8 8.99 5.54 -11.31
C PHE A 8 7.64 6.26 -11.47
N VAL A 9 7.50 7.46 -10.91
CA VAL A 9 6.26 8.26 -10.99
C VAL A 9 5.92 8.58 -12.44
N GLN A 10 6.90 9.02 -13.26
CA GLN A 10 6.67 9.30 -14.68
C GLN A 10 6.17 8.06 -15.43
N LEU A 11 6.83 6.92 -15.24
CA LEU A 11 6.42 5.65 -15.87
C LEU A 11 5.02 5.22 -15.40
N ALA A 12 4.75 5.31 -14.10
CA ALA A 12 3.46 4.94 -13.51
C ALA A 12 2.32 5.81 -14.04
N THR A 13 2.52 7.13 -14.15
CA THR A 13 1.53 8.05 -14.73
C THR A 13 1.21 7.70 -16.18
N VAL A 14 2.23 7.54 -17.03
CA VAL A 14 2.04 7.15 -18.43
C VAL A 14 1.35 5.80 -18.54
N THR A 15 1.70 4.84 -17.69
CA THR A 15 1.09 3.51 -17.67
C THR A 15 -0.39 3.58 -17.28
N ALA A 16 -0.73 4.36 -16.26
CA ALA A 16 -2.10 4.54 -15.78
C ALA A 16 -2.98 5.25 -16.82
N GLU A 17 -2.48 6.31 -17.47
CA GLU A 17 -3.21 7.05 -18.51
C GLU A 17 -3.48 6.21 -19.76
N ASN A 18 -2.58 5.29 -20.09
CA ASN A 18 -2.72 4.41 -21.26
C ASN A 18 -3.46 3.10 -20.95
N GLN A 19 -3.89 2.87 -19.71
CA GLN A 19 -4.60 1.66 -19.33
C GLN A 19 -6.02 1.65 -19.92
N LYS A 20 -6.31 0.67 -20.78
CA LYS A 20 -7.61 0.56 -21.49
C LYS A 20 -8.64 -0.33 -20.81
N GLY A 21 -8.29 -1.00 -19.71
CA GLY A 21 -9.20 -1.90 -19.01
C GLY A 21 -8.60 -2.47 -17.73
N HIS A 22 -9.42 -3.22 -17.01
CA HIS A 22 -9.00 -3.91 -15.79
C HIS A 22 -8.04 -5.07 -16.09
N PHE A 23 -7.20 -5.42 -15.12
CA PHE A 23 -6.39 -6.63 -15.15
C PHE A 23 -7.32 -7.86 -15.22
N LYS A 24 -7.11 -8.73 -16.22
CA LYS A 24 -7.97 -9.90 -16.49
C LYS A 24 -7.37 -11.24 -16.05
N GLY A 25 -6.17 -11.23 -15.46
CA GLY A 25 -5.46 -12.41 -14.99
C GLY A 25 -5.37 -12.48 -13.46
N PRO A 26 -4.91 -13.61 -12.90
CA PRO A 26 -4.59 -13.68 -11.48
C PRO A 26 -3.47 -12.69 -11.15
N VAL A 27 -3.45 -12.22 -9.91
CA VAL A 27 -2.36 -11.38 -9.42
C VAL A 27 -1.07 -12.20 -9.40
N GLU A 28 0.00 -11.68 -10.01
CA GLU A 28 1.29 -12.35 -10.05
C GLU A 28 1.94 -12.42 -8.64
N ASN A 29 2.92 -13.30 -8.47
CA ASN A 29 3.57 -13.53 -7.18
C ASN A 29 4.42 -12.33 -6.71
N ASP A 30 4.93 -11.52 -7.64
CA ASP A 30 5.83 -10.39 -7.36
C ASP A 30 5.09 -9.04 -7.36
N VAL A 31 3.84 -9.04 -6.87
CA VAL A 31 2.98 -7.85 -6.83
C VAL A 31 2.60 -7.51 -5.40
N TYR A 32 2.77 -6.23 -5.06
CA TYR A 32 2.17 -5.60 -3.90
C TYR A 32 0.90 -4.88 -4.34
N GLN A 33 -0.19 -5.04 -3.59
CA GLN A 33 -1.44 -4.34 -3.90
C GLN A 33 -1.53 -3.06 -3.07
N PHE A 34 -1.76 -1.94 -3.75
CA PHE A 34 -1.91 -0.63 -3.14
C PHE A 34 -3.27 -0.06 -3.52
N SER A 35 -4.04 0.40 -2.53
CA SER A 35 -5.34 1.03 -2.74
C SER A 35 -5.40 2.37 -2.03
N ALA A 36 -5.69 3.43 -2.79
CA ALA A 36 -5.95 4.74 -2.24
C ALA A 36 -7.44 4.90 -1.97
N PHE A 37 -7.82 5.29 -0.75
CA PHE A 37 -9.18 5.66 -0.40
C PHE A 37 -9.25 7.14 0.04
N PRO A 38 -9.00 8.09 -0.88
CA PRO A 38 -8.73 9.50 -0.55
C PRO A 38 -9.94 10.27 -0.02
N TRP A 39 -11.13 9.67 -0.04
CA TRP A 39 -12.38 10.33 0.37
C TRP A 39 -12.70 10.15 1.86
N ILE A 40 -12.20 9.07 2.48
CA ILE A 40 -12.58 8.67 3.84
C ILE A 40 -11.36 8.59 4.75
N THR A 41 -11.47 9.19 5.93
CA THR A 41 -10.52 8.99 7.02
C THR A 41 -11.03 7.83 7.89
N PHE A 42 -10.41 6.66 7.78
CA PHE A 42 -10.79 5.48 8.54
C PHE A 42 -9.89 5.25 9.76
N THR A 43 -10.36 4.42 10.69
CA THR A 43 -9.54 3.88 11.79
C THR A 43 -9.11 2.45 11.53
N HIS A 44 -9.86 1.69 10.75
CA HIS A 44 -9.54 0.32 10.35
C HIS A 44 -10.20 -0.04 9.02
N ILE A 45 -9.49 -0.81 8.19
CA ILE A 45 -10.00 -1.51 7.01
C ILE A 45 -9.47 -2.94 7.10
N SER A 46 -10.29 -3.91 6.70
CA SER A 46 -9.90 -5.29 6.51
C SER A 46 -10.44 -5.81 5.18
N HIS A 47 -9.63 -6.55 4.45
CA HIS A 47 -10.08 -7.26 3.26
C HIS A 47 -10.61 -8.64 3.64
N THR A 48 -11.78 -9.00 3.12
CA THR A 48 -12.32 -10.36 3.29
C THR A 48 -11.35 -11.37 2.67
N ASP A 49 -10.83 -12.25 3.51
CA ASP A 49 -10.05 -13.41 3.08
C ASP A 49 -10.99 -14.59 2.87
N PHE A 50 -11.06 -15.09 1.63
CA PHE A 50 -11.85 -16.27 1.29
C PHE A 50 -11.11 -17.58 1.57
N GLY A 51 -9.98 -17.55 2.27
CA GLY A 51 -9.17 -18.72 2.60
C GLY A 51 -8.37 -19.25 1.41
N ASN A 52 -8.11 -18.41 0.41
CA ASN A 52 -7.28 -18.80 -0.74
C ASN A 52 -5.81 -18.78 -0.31
N ARG A 53 -5.24 -19.97 -0.09
CA ARG A 53 -3.85 -20.18 0.31
C ARG A 53 -2.83 -19.65 -0.70
N GLU A 54 -3.21 -19.43 -1.94
CA GLU A 54 -2.35 -18.87 -2.98
C GLU A 54 -2.34 -17.33 -2.96
N LYS A 55 -3.25 -16.70 -2.20
CA LYS A 55 -3.36 -15.24 -2.11
C LYS A 55 -2.61 -14.71 -0.89
N ALA A 56 -1.28 -14.63 -1.02
CA ALA A 56 -0.38 -14.15 0.04
C ALA A 56 0.23 -12.77 -0.22
N GLN A 57 -0.18 -12.08 -1.29
CA GLN A 57 0.34 -10.76 -1.64
C GLN A 57 0.04 -9.75 -0.51
N PRO A 58 1.03 -8.95 -0.06
CA PRO A 58 0.76 -7.86 0.86
C PRO A 58 -0.16 -6.82 0.24
N ILE A 59 -1.15 -6.37 1.01
CA ILE A 59 -2.12 -5.35 0.64
C ILE A 59 -1.91 -4.13 1.54
N PHE A 60 -1.86 -2.97 0.92
CA PHE A 60 -1.68 -1.67 1.55
C PHE A 60 -2.84 -0.76 1.20
N ASP A 61 -3.45 -0.14 2.20
CA ASP A 61 -4.52 0.85 2.02
C ASP A 61 -4.16 2.13 2.76
N TRP A 62 -4.44 3.29 2.15
CA TRP A 62 -4.36 4.56 2.86
C TRP A 62 -5.60 5.41 2.60
N GLY A 63 -6.00 6.14 3.63
CA GLY A 63 -7.20 6.98 3.58
C GLY A 63 -6.89 8.46 3.43
N LYS A 64 -7.95 9.25 3.51
CA LYS A 64 -7.85 10.71 3.60
C LYS A 64 -7.09 11.11 4.86
N TYR A 65 -6.03 11.92 4.71
CA TYR A 65 -5.31 12.51 5.83
C TYR A 65 -6.16 13.58 6.54
N GLN A 66 -5.84 13.85 7.80
CA GLN A 66 -6.49 14.87 8.62
C GLN A 66 -5.46 15.56 9.51
N GLU A 67 -5.69 16.83 9.84
CA GLU A 67 -4.87 17.55 10.80
C GLU A 67 -5.27 17.18 12.23
N ARG A 68 -4.27 16.87 13.07
CA ARG A 68 -4.41 16.61 14.52
C ARG A 68 -3.16 17.09 15.22
N GLU A 69 -3.32 17.91 16.26
CA GLU A 69 -2.21 18.38 17.11
C GLU A 69 -1.04 18.95 16.28
N ASP A 70 -1.35 19.85 15.35
CA ASP A 70 -0.38 20.49 14.43
C ASP A 70 0.38 19.51 13.52
N LYS A 71 -0.16 18.30 13.30
CA LYS A 71 0.40 17.27 12.42
C LYS A 71 -0.64 16.75 11.44
N PHE A 72 -0.20 16.39 10.24
CA PHE A 72 -1.02 15.63 9.31
C PHE A 72 -0.93 14.13 9.61
N MET A 73 -2.07 13.53 9.95
CA MET A 73 -2.21 12.11 10.23
C MET A 73 -2.92 11.42 9.07
N MET A 74 -2.28 10.42 8.48
CA MET A 74 -2.84 9.59 7.41
C MET A 74 -3.09 8.18 7.93
N PRO A 75 -4.32 7.63 7.83
CA PRO A 75 -4.55 6.24 8.17
C PRO A 75 -3.90 5.34 7.10
N PHE A 76 -3.17 4.33 7.56
CA PHE A 76 -2.42 3.39 6.73
C PHE A 76 -2.59 1.97 7.28
N THR A 77 -3.09 1.06 6.45
CA THR A 77 -3.33 -0.35 6.81
C THR A 77 -2.35 -1.24 6.05
N VAL A 78 -1.85 -2.27 6.73
CA VAL A 78 -1.06 -3.34 6.13
C VAL A 78 -1.75 -4.67 6.43
N GLN A 79 -2.16 -5.40 5.39
CA GLN A 79 -2.67 -6.75 5.49
C GLN A 79 -1.67 -7.72 4.85
N VAL A 80 -1.22 -8.70 5.62
CA VAL A 80 -0.19 -9.67 5.24
C VAL A 80 -0.55 -11.05 5.73
N HIS A 81 -0.01 -12.07 5.06
CA HIS A 81 -0.17 -13.45 5.48
C HIS A 81 0.89 -13.83 6.53
N HIS A 82 0.45 -14.29 7.70
CA HIS A 82 1.36 -14.53 8.84
C HIS A 82 2.40 -15.64 8.60
N ALA A 83 2.13 -16.57 7.67
CA ALA A 83 3.13 -17.58 7.28
C ALA A 83 4.43 -16.97 6.69
N PHE A 84 4.40 -15.70 6.26
CA PHE A 84 5.56 -15.01 5.67
C PHE A 84 5.97 -13.75 6.45
N VAL A 85 5.07 -13.18 7.25
CA VAL A 85 5.28 -11.87 7.89
C VAL A 85 4.84 -11.91 9.35
N ASP A 86 5.82 -11.85 10.25
CA ASP A 86 5.59 -11.63 11.68
C ASP A 86 5.52 -10.14 12.07
N GLY A 87 5.05 -9.87 13.29
CA GLY A 87 4.93 -8.51 13.84
C GLY A 87 6.24 -7.69 13.84
N ILE A 88 7.41 -8.34 13.93
CA ILE A 88 8.70 -7.65 13.84
C ILE A 88 8.92 -6.99 12.47
N HIS A 89 8.44 -7.61 11.40
CA HIS A 89 8.54 -7.07 10.04
C HIS A 89 7.65 -5.84 9.87
N ILE A 90 6.42 -5.91 10.40
CA ILE A 90 5.48 -4.79 10.41
C ILE A 90 6.03 -3.62 11.23
N GLY A 91 6.60 -3.89 12.42
CA GLY A 91 7.24 -2.85 13.23
C GLY A 91 8.42 -2.18 12.53
N LYS A 92 9.25 -2.95 11.82
CA LYS A 92 10.35 -2.42 10.99
C LYS A 92 9.83 -1.56 9.84
N LEU A 93 8.78 -2.00 9.15
CA LEU A 93 8.15 -1.24 8.07
C LEU A 93 7.61 0.10 8.59
N ALA A 94 6.80 0.09 9.66
CA ALA A 94 6.21 1.29 10.24
C ALA A 94 7.29 2.32 10.64
N LYS A 95 8.36 1.87 11.30
CA LYS A 95 9.48 2.76 11.69
C LYS A 95 10.21 3.35 10.47
N LYS A 96 10.47 2.53 9.45
CA LYS A 96 11.16 3.00 8.23
C LYS A 96 10.29 3.97 7.43
N LEU A 97 9.00 3.68 7.30
CA LEU A 97 8.06 4.52 6.57
C LEU A 97 7.92 5.89 7.24
N GLN A 98 7.72 5.92 8.56
CA GLN A 98 7.64 7.18 9.30
C GLN A 98 8.92 8.00 9.12
N ARG A 99 10.09 7.40 9.36
CA ARG A 99 11.37 8.09 9.20
C ARG A 99 11.56 8.64 7.78
N TYR A 100 11.19 7.87 6.76
CA TYR A 100 11.28 8.34 5.38
C TYR A 100 10.38 9.56 5.16
N LEU A 101 9.13 9.54 5.64
CA LEU A 101 8.22 10.68 5.52
C LEU A 101 8.64 11.91 6.33
N ASP A 102 9.38 11.72 7.42
CA ASP A 102 9.96 12.83 8.21
C ASP A 102 11.16 13.48 7.52
N GLU A 103 11.86 12.75 6.64
CA GLU A 103 13.08 13.18 5.94
C GLU A 103 12.83 13.71 4.51
N VAL A 104 11.63 13.50 3.96
CA VAL A 104 11.21 13.94 2.62
C VAL A 104 10.85 15.42 2.58
#